data_AF-A0ABD6E9U5-F1
#
_entry.id   AF-A0ABD6E9U5-F1
#
_cell.length_a   1.000
_cell.length_b   1.000
_cell.length_c   1.000
_cell.angle_alpha   90.00
_cell.angle_beta   90.00
_cell.angle_gamma   90.00
#
_symmetry.space_group_name_H-M   'P 1'
#
loop_
_entity.id
_entity.type
_entity.pdbx_description
1 polymer ?
#
loop_
_entity_poly.entity_id
_entity_poly.type
_entity_poly.pdbx_seq_one_letter_code
_entity_poly.pdbx_strand_id
1 'polypeptide(L)'
;MFKLLLLPLLLSVSLASLGIDELLDLHPRSPLLRKLDDDINTPREEILKQVKNYVATLPKNLQNAFEQLMAADSEKEKASNGWDLEVMKYHNSTKEEIDRRMKEIAIENDLSLSRKEMETRLDELFTIDMNNREGDSHKDSDSVEERETDF
;
A
#
# COMPACT_ATOMS: atom_id res chain seq x y z
N MET A 1 -5.09 -17.78 -28.06
CA MET A 1 -4.29 -18.23 -26.90
C MET A 1 -3.45 -17.05 -26.42
N PHE A 2 -3.95 -16.27 -25.47
CA PHE A 2 -3.15 -15.28 -24.75
C PHE A 2 -3.04 -15.76 -23.30
N LYS A 3 -1.87 -16.28 -22.96
CA LYS A 3 -1.43 -16.46 -21.57
C LYS A 3 -1.20 -15.05 -21.04
N LEU A 4 -2.20 -14.43 -20.40
CA LEU A 4 -1.89 -13.33 -19.49
C LEU A 4 -1.22 -13.97 -18.28
N LEU A 5 0.08 -13.69 -18.19
CA LEU A 5 0.92 -14.01 -17.07
C LEU A 5 0.22 -13.65 -15.77
N LEU A 6 0.33 -14.56 -14.80
CA LEU A 6 0.24 -14.26 -13.39
C LEU A 6 0.89 -12.90 -13.12
N LEU A 7 0.06 -11.90 -12.80
CA LEU A 7 0.53 -10.80 -11.98
C LEU A 7 0.81 -11.45 -10.63
N PRO A 8 2.06 -11.57 -10.17
CA PRO A 8 2.23 -11.76 -8.75
C PRO A 8 1.73 -10.44 -8.17
N LEU A 9 0.54 -10.48 -7.56
CA LEU A 9 0.10 -9.46 -6.62
C LEU A 9 1.07 -9.56 -5.43
N LEU A 10 2.32 -9.16 -5.65
CA LEU A 10 3.26 -8.86 -4.59
C LEU A 10 2.62 -7.67 -3.91
N LEU A 11 1.92 -7.94 -2.81
CA LEU A 11 1.64 -6.97 -1.78
C LEU A 11 2.86 -6.05 -1.70
N SER A 12 2.71 -4.82 -2.17
CA SER A 12 3.60 -3.73 -1.86
C SER A 12 3.44 -3.48 -0.36
N VAL A 13 4.15 -4.26 0.44
CA VAL A 13 4.29 -3.99 1.86
C VAL A 13 4.96 -2.64 1.95
N SER A 14 4.15 -1.64 2.30
CA SER A 14 4.56 -0.27 2.53
C SER A 14 5.77 -0.18 3.48
N LEU A 15 6.48 0.93 3.37
CA LEU A 15 7.75 1.41 3.92
C LEU A 15 8.30 0.90 5.25
N ALA A 16 7.52 0.20 6.04
CA ALA A 16 7.82 -0.09 7.43
C ALA A 16 7.22 -1.45 7.80
N SER A 17 7.75 -2.55 7.25
CA SER A 17 7.56 -3.93 7.70
C SER A 17 8.11 -4.17 9.12
N LEU A 18 7.96 -3.20 10.02
CA LEU A 18 8.40 -3.22 11.43
C LEU A 18 9.88 -3.57 11.67
N GLY A 19 10.66 -3.80 10.60
CA GLY A 19 11.93 -4.52 10.64
C GLY A 19 11.84 -5.86 11.37
N ILE A 20 10.65 -6.47 11.49
CA ILE A 20 10.48 -7.70 12.28
C ILE A 20 11.12 -8.88 11.55
N ASP A 21 10.95 -8.98 10.24
CA ASP A 21 11.58 -10.03 9.43
C ASP A 21 13.11 -9.94 9.49
N GLU A 22 13.67 -8.74 9.32
CA GLU A 22 15.10 -8.50 9.42
C GLU A 22 15.62 -8.74 10.85
N LEU A 23 14.83 -8.43 11.87
CA LEU A 23 15.16 -8.78 13.26
C LEU A 23 15.03 -10.27 13.54
N LEU A 24 14.11 -10.98 12.87
CA LEU A 24 14.01 -12.43 12.92
C LEU A 24 15.20 -13.07 12.22
N ASP A 25 15.74 -12.51 11.15
CA ASP A 25 16.99 -12.99 10.55
C ASP A 25 18.17 -12.85 11.52
N LEU A 26 18.22 -11.73 12.26
CA LEU A 26 19.25 -11.49 13.29
C LEU A 26 19.01 -12.31 14.58
N HIS A 27 17.76 -12.64 14.89
CA HIS A 27 17.36 -13.36 16.11
C HIS A 27 16.16 -14.33 15.89
N PRO A 28 16.35 -15.42 15.11
CA PRO A 28 15.26 -16.23 14.53
C PRO A 28 14.43 -17.03 15.53
N ARG A 29 14.90 -17.09 16.77
CA ARG A 29 14.27 -17.81 17.88
C ARG A 29 13.52 -16.90 18.85
N SER A 30 13.29 -15.63 18.51
CA SER A 30 12.50 -14.74 19.37
C SER A 30 11.00 -15.05 19.26
N PRO A 31 10.36 -15.63 20.30
CA PRO A 31 8.92 -15.91 20.26
C PRO A 31 8.09 -14.62 20.27
N LEU A 32 8.63 -13.53 20.83
CA LEU A 32 8.01 -12.22 20.80
C LEU A 32 7.91 -11.69 19.37
N LEU A 33 9.03 -11.68 18.64
CA LEU A 33 9.06 -11.13 17.27
C LEU A 33 8.12 -11.91 16.33
N ARG A 34 8.09 -13.24 16.44
CA ARG A 34 7.13 -14.06 15.66
C ARG A 34 5.68 -13.72 15.96
N LYS A 35 5.34 -13.57 17.24
CA LYS A 35 3.98 -13.19 17.64
C LYS A 35 3.60 -11.82 17.06
N LEU A 36 4.54 -10.87 17.06
CA LEU A 36 4.31 -9.53 16.54
C LEU A 36 4.21 -9.49 15.01
N ASP A 37 4.92 -10.38 14.31
CA ASP A 37 4.81 -10.54 12.85
C ASP A 37 3.43 -11.07 12.43
N ASP A 38 2.96 -12.09 13.15
CA ASP A 38 1.64 -12.71 12.96
C ASP A 38 0.46 -11.82 13.42
N ASP A 39 0.72 -10.70 14.11
CA ASP A 39 -0.32 -9.83 14.65
C ASP A 39 -0.88 -8.89 13.56
N ILE A 40 -2.04 -9.29 13.03
CA ILE A 40 -2.75 -8.52 12.00
C ILE A 40 -3.76 -7.50 12.57
N ASN A 41 -4.01 -7.50 13.88
CA ASN A 41 -5.11 -6.74 14.49
C ASN A 41 -4.63 -5.54 15.32
N THR A 42 -3.38 -5.55 15.77
CA THR A 42 -2.81 -4.41 16.51
C THR A 42 -2.38 -3.31 15.54
N PRO A 43 -2.62 -2.03 15.84
CA PRO A 43 -2.08 -0.91 15.07
C PRO A 43 -0.56 -1.02 14.90
N ARG A 44 -0.07 -0.80 13.67
CA ARG A 44 1.35 -0.98 13.35
C ARG A 44 2.27 -0.07 14.16
N GLU A 45 1.80 1.10 14.57
CA GLU A 45 2.55 1.99 15.48
C GLU A 45 2.83 1.35 16.86
N GLU A 46 1.86 0.59 17.41
CA GLU A 46 2.04 -0.08 18.70
C GLU A 46 2.90 -1.33 18.55
N ILE A 47 2.79 -2.05 17.43
CA ILE A 47 3.74 -3.13 17.12
C ILE A 47 5.16 -2.55 17.02
N LEU A 48 5.35 -1.41 16.35
CA LEU A 48 6.67 -0.77 16.18
C LEU A 48 7.27 -0.37 17.51
N LYS A 49 6.45 0.13 18.41
CA LYS A 49 6.86 0.45 19.78
C LYS A 49 7.28 -0.80 20.54
N GLN A 50 6.56 -1.91 20.43
CA GLN A 50 6.95 -3.18 21.05
C GLN A 50 8.26 -3.72 20.49
N VAL A 51 8.48 -3.63 19.18
CA VAL A 51 9.74 -3.99 18.53
C VAL A 51 10.89 -3.12 19.02
N LYS A 52 10.72 -1.80 19.05
CA LYS A 52 11.73 -0.86 19.57
C LYS A 52 12.10 -1.17 21.03
N ASN A 53 11.11 -1.50 21.86
CA ASN A 53 11.36 -1.90 23.25
C ASN A 53 12.17 -3.21 23.33
N TYR A 54 11.88 -4.19 22.46
CA TYR A 54 12.67 -5.41 22.36
C TYR A 54 14.11 -5.12 21.90
N VAL A 55 14.27 -4.34 20.84
CA VAL A 55 15.58 -3.95 20.30
C VAL A 55 16.43 -3.22 21.34
N ALA A 56 15.83 -2.39 22.20
CA ALA A 56 16.53 -1.70 23.27
C ALA A 56 17.21 -2.66 24.29
N THR A 57 16.75 -3.92 24.37
CA THR A 57 17.38 -4.96 25.21
C THR A 57 18.55 -5.68 24.53
N LEU A 58 18.72 -5.50 23.21
CA LEU A 58 19.77 -6.14 22.42
C LEU A 58 21.12 -5.41 22.57
N PRO A 59 22.25 -6.08 22.27
CA PRO A 59 23.56 -5.44 22.15
C PRO A 59 23.56 -4.22 21.21
N LYS A 60 24.40 -3.22 21.51
CA LYS A 60 24.39 -1.92 20.82
C LYS A 60 24.65 -2.01 19.32
N ASN A 61 25.44 -2.99 18.88
CA ASN A 61 25.66 -3.25 17.45
C ASN A 61 24.38 -3.68 16.72
N LEU A 62 23.52 -4.49 17.35
CA LEU A 62 22.24 -4.90 16.77
C LEU A 62 21.21 -3.76 16.80
N GLN A 63 21.22 -2.93 17.84
CA GLN A 63 20.40 -1.71 17.88
C GLN A 63 20.72 -0.80 16.70
N ASN A 64 22.02 -0.51 16.48
CA ASN A 64 22.46 0.35 15.40
C ASN A 64 22.15 -0.25 14.02
N ALA A 65 22.29 -1.58 13.86
CA ALA A 65 21.92 -2.26 12.63
C ALA A 65 20.42 -2.14 12.33
N PHE A 66 19.57 -2.31 13.34
CA PHE A 66 18.12 -2.12 13.20
C PHE A 66 17.76 -0.67 12.83
N GLU A 67 18.36 0.32 13.48
CA GLU A 67 18.14 1.74 13.15
C GLU A 67 18.52 2.06 11.70
N GLN A 68 19.66 1.52 11.22
CA GLN A 68 20.10 1.70 9.83
C GLN A 68 19.18 1.02 8.82
N LEU A 69 18.71 -0.20 9.12
CA LEU A 69 17.77 -0.92 8.27
C LEU A 69 16.45 -0.15 8.14
N MET A 70 15.87 0.27 9.27
CA MET A 70 14.63 1.06 9.29
C MET A 70 14.75 2.37 8.51
N ALA A 71 15.89 3.05 8.59
CA ALA A 71 16.13 4.27 7.84
C ALA A 71 16.27 4.00 6.33
N ALA A 72 17.03 2.97 5.95
CA ALA A 72 17.25 2.61 4.56
C ALA A 72 15.96 2.16 3.86
N ASP A 73 15.16 1.33 4.53
CA ASP A 73 13.86 0.95 4.01
C ASP A 73 12.95 2.18 3.90
N SER A 74 12.96 3.06 4.91
CA SER A 74 12.18 4.30 4.89
C SER A 74 12.54 5.30 3.78
N GLU A 75 13.77 5.28 3.30
CA GLU A 75 14.16 6.06 2.15
C GLU A 75 13.79 5.36 0.85
N LYS A 76 13.93 4.03 0.80
CA LYS A 76 13.67 3.21 -0.38
C LYS A 76 12.22 3.28 -0.84
N GLU A 77 11.23 3.05 0.03
CA GLU A 77 9.83 3.09 -0.44
C GLU A 77 9.29 4.52 -0.61
N LYS A 78 9.84 5.56 0.06
CA LYS A 78 9.60 6.96 -0.34
C LYS A 78 10.07 7.23 -1.78
N ALA A 79 11.28 6.80 -2.10
CA ALA A 79 11.83 6.93 -3.44
C ALA A 79 11.01 6.13 -4.46
N SER A 80 10.62 4.89 -4.11
CA SER A 80 9.79 4.03 -4.96
C SER A 80 8.41 4.65 -5.22
N ASN A 81 7.73 5.13 -4.19
CA ASN A 81 6.42 5.78 -4.31
C ASN A 81 6.50 7.08 -5.13
N GLY A 82 7.56 7.87 -4.93
CA GLY A 82 7.82 9.06 -5.72
C GLY A 82 8.09 8.74 -7.20
N TRP A 83 8.89 7.70 -7.46
CA TRP A 83 9.19 7.23 -8.81
C TRP A 83 7.94 6.72 -9.53
N ASP A 84 7.12 5.90 -8.85
CA ASP A 84 5.89 5.34 -9.39
C ASP A 84 4.91 6.44 -9.83
N LEU A 85 4.68 7.44 -8.97
CA LEU A 85 3.86 8.60 -9.32
C LEU A 85 4.42 9.39 -10.51
N GLU A 86 5.75 9.50 -10.64
CA GLU A 86 6.37 10.21 -11.75
C GLU A 86 6.26 9.42 -13.06
N VAL A 87 6.39 8.10 -13.01
CA VAL A 87 6.13 7.20 -14.13
C VAL A 87 4.68 7.31 -14.60
N MET A 88 3.71 7.33 -13.68
CA MET A 88 2.29 7.52 -14.02
C MET A 88 2.03 8.85 -14.75
N LYS A 89 2.62 9.95 -14.27
CA LYS A 89 2.52 11.26 -14.94
C LYS A 89 3.17 11.23 -16.33
N TYR A 90 4.35 10.62 -16.44
CA TYR A 90 5.06 10.49 -17.71
C TYR A 90 4.26 9.71 -18.76
N HIS A 91 3.52 8.69 -18.34
CA HIS A 91 2.64 7.91 -19.19
C HIS A 91 1.25 8.53 -19.43
N ASN A 92 1.03 9.79 -19.03
CA ASN A 92 -0.25 10.50 -19.14
C ASN A 92 -1.42 9.74 -18.49
N SER A 93 -1.18 9.10 -17.33
CA SER A 93 -2.26 8.54 -16.52
C SER A 93 -3.26 9.63 -16.17
N THR A 94 -4.54 9.27 -16.00
CA THR A 94 -5.56 10.27 -15.68
C THR A 94 -5.35 10.84 -14.28
N LYS A 95 -5.91 12.03 -14.02
CA LYS A 95 -5.85 12.63 -12.70
C LYS A 95 -6.49 11.73 -11.64
N GLU A 96 -7.55 11.04 -11.99
CA GLU A 96 -8.25 10.08 -11.12
C GLU A 96 -7.35 8.90 -10.75
N GLU A 97 -6.57 8.37 -11.71
CA GLU A 97 -5.63 7.27 -11.47
C GLU A 97 -4.50 7.69 -10.54
N ILE A 98 -3.93 8.88 -10.75
CA ILE A 98 -2.89 9.46 -9.89
C ILE A 98 -3.44 9.73 -8.48
N ASP A 99 -4.63 10.35 -8.38
CA ASP A 99 -5.29 10.63 -7.10
C ASP A 99 -5.61 9.32 -6.35
N ARG A 100 -6.00 8.25 -7.05
CA ARG A 100 -6.21 6.92 -6.45
C ARG A 100 -4.90 6.36 -5.91
N ARG A 101 -3.82 6.37 -6.70
CA ARG A 101 -2.52 5.87 -6.26
C ARG A 101 -1.99 6.64 -5.04
N MET A 102 -2.20 7.95 -4.99
CA MET A 102 -1.84 8.75 -3.81
C MET A 102 -2.62 8.32 -2.55
N LYS A 103 -3.91 7.95 -2.70
CA LYS A 103 -4.71 7.41 -1.58
C LYS A 103 -4.25 6.02 -1.15
N GLU A 104 -3.92 5.15 -2.11
CA GLU A 104 -3.34 3.82 -1.83
C GLU A 104 -2.06 3.98 -0.99
N ILE A 105 -1.12 4.81 -1.46
CA ILE A 105 0.13 5.12 -0.75
C ILE A 105 -0.13 5.66 0.66
N ALA A 106 -1.14 6.52 0.83
CA ALA A 106 -1.50 7.07 2.13
C ALA A 106 -2.04 6.02 3.10
N ILE A 107 -2.86 5.07 2.63
CA ILE A 107 -3.38 3.96 3.43
C ILE A 107 -2.25 2.97 3.77
N GLU A 108 -1.44 2.62 2.78
CA GLU A 108 -0.26 1.78 2.90
C GLU A 108 0.65 2.27 4.04
N ASN A 109 0.92 3.58 4.07
CA ASN A 109 1.81 4.24 5.03
C ASN A 109 1.16 4.65 6.38
N ASP A 110 -0.15 4.44 6.56
CA ASP A 110 -0.84 4.81 7.80
C ASP A 110 -0.54 3.80 8.92
N LEU A 111 0.42 4.13 9.78
CA LEU A 111 0.83 3.29 10.91
C LEU A 111 -0.24 3.17 12.01
N SER A 112 -1.26 4.05 12.01
CA SER A 112 -2.37 3.95 12.96
C SER A 112 -3.30 2.78 12.65
N LEU A 113 -3.20 2.22 11.44
CA LEU A 113 -3.97 1.04 11.03
C LEU A 113 -3.25 -0.24 11.39
N SER A 114 -4.02 -1.22 11.82
CA SER A 114 -3.62 -2.62 11.79
C SER A 114 -3.52 -3.13 10.34
N ARG A 115 -2.86 -4.27 10.13
CA ARG A 115 -2.74 -4.89 8.80
C ARG A 115 -4.13 -5.18 8.21
N LYS A 116 -5.03 -5.71 9.04
CA LYS A 116 -6.41 -6.00 8.66
C LYS A 116 -7.21 -4.76 8.27
N GLU A 117 -7.07 -3.66 9.02
CA GLU A 117 -7.76 -2.41 8.71
C GLU A 117 -7.21 -1.76 7.43
N MET A 118 -5.89 -1.81 7.23
CA MET A 118 -5.26 -1.36 5.99
C MET A 118 -5.82 -2.15 4.79
N GLU A 119 -5.82 -3.47 4.85
CA GLU A 119 -6.37 -4.34 3.80
C GLU A 119 -7.84 -4.00 3.50
N THR A 120 -8.65 -3.84 4.56
CA THR A 120 -10.07 -3.46 4.40
C THR A 120 -10.23 -2.11 3.70
N ARG A 121 -9.44 -1.10 4.07
CA ARG A 121 -9.50 0.22 3.43
C ARG A 121 -9.01 0.21 1.98
N LEU A 122 -8.02 -0.62 1.66
CA LEU A 122 -7.57 -0.82 0.28
C LEU A 122 -8.68 -1.47 -0.55
N ASP A 123 -9.33 -2.51 -0.04
CA ASP A 123 -10.45 -3.18 -0.71
C ASP A 123 -11.63 -2.22 -0.96
N GLU A 124 -11.98 -1.39 0.02
CA GLU A 124 -13.00 -0.35 -0.12
C GLU A 124 -12.65 0.66 -1.23
N LEU A 125 -11.38 1.09 -1.29
CA LEU A 125 -10.89 2.01 -2.30
C LEU A 125 -11.03 1.43 -3.72
N PHE A 126 -10.71 0.15 -3.91
CA PHE A 126 -10.88 -0.54 -5.20
C PHE A 126 -12.36 -0.78 -5.57
N THR A 127 -13.21 -1.04 -4.58
CA THR A 127 -14.64 -1.31 -4.81
C THR A 127 -15.39 -0.03 -5.21
N ILE A 128 -15.07 1.10 -4.59
CA ILE A 128 -15.63 2.41 -4.96
C ILE A 128 -15.27 2.78 -6.41
N ASP A 129 -14.05 2.44 -6.85
CA ASP A 129 -13.58 2.72 -8.21
C ASP A 129 -14.34 1.92 -9.28
N MET A 130 -14.62 0.63 -9.01
CA MET A 130 -15.41 -0.23 -9.91
C MET A 130 -16.83 0.32 -10.12
N ASN A 131 -17.49 0.75 -9.04
CA ASN A 131 -18.84 1.30 -9.09
C ASN A 131 -18.91 2.65 -9.82
N ASN A 132 -17.86 3.49 -9.73
CA ASN A 132 -17.81 4.77 -10.44
C ASN A 132 -17.54 4.61 -11.95
N ARG A 133 -16.84 3.55 -12.37
CA ARG A 133 -16.61 3.24 -13.80
C ARG A 133 -17.85 2.69 -14.50
N GLU A 134 -18.71 1.95 -13.80
CA GLU A 134 -19.95 1.41 -14.39
C GLU A 134 -21.02 2.50 -14.59
N GLY A 135 -21.08 3.50 -13.71
CA GLY A 135 -22.07 4.59 -13.76
C GLY A 135 -21.89 5.61 -14.90
N ASP A 136 -20.72 5.66 -15.54
CA ASP A 136 -20.42 6.61 -16.62
C ASP A 136 -20.70 6.04 -18.03
N SER A 137 -20.99 4.74 -18.13
CA SER A 137 -21.21 4.04 -19.40
C SER A 137 -22.62 4.21 -20.01
N HIS A 138 -23.52 4.95 -19.34
CA HIS A 138 -24.95 5.01 -19.69
C HIS A 138 -25.48 6.41 -20.05
N LYS A 139 -24.61 7.35 -20.44
CA LYS A 139 -25.03 8.73 -20.75
C LYS A 139 -24.93 9.21 -22.21
N ASP A 140 -24.57 8.35 -23.17
CA ASP A 140 -24.39 8.76 -24.58
C ASP A 140 -25.35 8.09 -25.57
N SER A 141 -26.55 7.73 -25.16
CA SER A 141 -27.56 7.26 -26.10
C SER A 141 -28.96 7.64 -25.64
N ASP A 142 -29.32 8.92 -25.81
CA ASP A 142 -30.68 9.34 -26.20
C ASP A 142 -30.74 10.86 -26.39
N SER A 143 -30.62 11.30 -27.65
CA SER A 143 -31.30 12.49 -28.19
C SER A 143 -30.90 12.73 -29.65
N VAL A 144 -31.37 11.86 -30.55
CA VAL A 144 -31.62 12.27 -31.94
C VAL A 144 -33.08 12.73 -31.98
N GLU A 145 -33.31 14.00 -31.67
CA GLU A 145 -34.61 14.63 -31.84
C GLU A 145 -34.78 14.93 -33.34
N GLU A 146 -35.56 14.09 -34.03
CA GLU A 146 -36.09 14.38 -35.35
C GLU A 146 -36.84 15.72 -35.29
N ARG A 147 -36.44 16.69 -36.13
CA ARG A 147 -37.33 17.81 -36.47
C ARG A 147 -37.55 17.87 -37.97
N GLU A 148 -38.83 17.70 -38.24
CA GLU A 148 -39.61 17.76 -39.47
C GLU A 148 -39.15 18.86 -40.43
N THR A 149 -39.10 18.50 -41.71
CA THR A 149 -38.98 19.45 -42.83
C THR A 149 -40.39 19.65 -43.38
N ASP A 150 -40.99 20.81 -43.09
CA ASP A 150 -42.20 21.26 -43.76
C ASP A 150 -41.83 22.09 -45.00
N PHE A 151 -42.41 21.70 -46.14
CA PHE A 151 -42.40 22.39 -47.44
C PHE A 151 -43.76 23.04 -47.70
#